data_AF-A0A820GFB3-F1
#
_entry.id   AF-A0A820GFB3-F1
#
_cell.length_a   1.000
_cell.length_b   1.000
_cell.length_c   1.000
_cell.angle_alpha   90.00
_cell.angle_beta   90.00
_cell.angle_gamma   90.00
#
_symmetry.space_group_name_H-M   'P 1'
#
loop_
_entity.id
_entity.type
_entity.pdbx_description
1 polymer ?
#
loop_
_entity_poly.entity_id
_entity_poly.type
_entity_poly.pdbx_seq_one_letter_code
_entity_poly.pdbx_strand_id
1 'polypeptide(L)'
;KVSTKVEERTVAAMGVLNTLDTIVSCMGEKPEILAQIEQIIFEAIAVVLRDGILDFYEEILTLVDTLTINTISPLMWQVFYLIKEAFYRDAADYFAEIMNCLHNYIVNDTPSFLSNPDRLEIVFEMCKHVIVNDLGEDSEAHAAKLMEVVILQCQDNMSVALPAIVQMIAKRFEREVVTSELRLMLIQVFIVILWLNPA
;
A
#
# COMPACT_ATOMS: atom_id res chain seq x y z
N LYS A 1 8.24 -35.46 7.76
CA LYS A 1 8.90 -35.13 9.06
C LYS A 1 9.69 -33.82 9.01
N VAL A 2 10.54 -33.57 8.00
CA VAL A 2 11.21 -32.25 7.86
C VAL A 2 10.23 -31.16 7.40
N SER A 3 9.36 -31.43 6.41
CA SER A 3 8.29 -30.50 5.95
C SER A 3 7.41 -30.00 7.10
N THR A 4 6.88 -30.93 7.89
CA THR A 4 6.00 -30.65 9.05
C THR A 4 6.66 -29.74 10.10
N LYS A 5 7.97 -29.85 10.29
CA LYS A 5 8.70 -29.01 11.26
C LYS A 5 8.95 -27.59 10.74
N VAL A 6 9.02 -27.41 9.42
CA VAL A 6 9.11 -26.08 8.81
C VAL A 6 7.75 -25.41 8.89
N GLU A 7 6.67 -26.12 8.54
CA GLU A 7 5.29 -25.64 8.69
C GLU A 7 4.98 -25.20 10.13
N GLU A 8 5.32 -26.01 11.14
CA GLU A 8 5.16 -25.65 12.56
C GLU A 8 5.92 -24.37 12.94
N ARG A 9 7.11 -24.15 12.37
CA ARG A 9 7.92 -22.95 12.64
C ARG A 9 7.34 -21.72 11.95
N THR A 10 6.83 -21.87 10.73
CA THR A 10 6.14 -20.80 10.00
C THR A 10 4.91 -20.33 10.78
N VAL A 11 4.05 -21.27 11.21
CA VAL A 11 2.86 -20.94 12.03
C VAL A 11 3.24 -20.26 13.35
N ALA A 12 4.31 -20.73 14.00
CA ALA A 12 4.79 -20.09 15.22
C ALA A 12 5.30 -18.66 14.97
N ALA A 13 6.02 -18.42 13.86
CA ALA A 13 6.51 -17.11 13.48
C ALA A 13 5.38 -16.13 13.13
N MET A 14 4.35 -16.58 12.39
CA MET A 14 3.11 -15.79 12.15
C MET A 14 2.46 -15.37 13.47
N GLY A 15 2.37 -16.28 14.44
CA GLY A 15 1.85 -15.97 15.78
C GLY A 15 2.66 -14.90 16.51
N VAL A 16 3.99 -14.87 16.33
CA VAL A 16 4.85 -13.82 16.87
C VAL A 16 4.58 -12.48 16.19
N LEU A 17 4.48 -12.43 14.86
CA LEU A 17 4.17 -11.21 14.12
C LEU A 17 2.82 -10.61 14.53
N ASN A 18 1.79 -11.43 14.66
CA ASN A 18 0.46 -11.00 15.13
C ASN A 18 0.49 -10.47 16.58
N THR A 19 1.33 -11.05 17.43
CA THR A 19 1.53 -10.56 18.80
C THR A 19 2.23 -9.19 18.78
N LEU A 20 3.23 -9.01 17.92
CA LEU A 20 3.91 -7.71 17.75
C LEU A 20 2.93 -6.65 17.26
N ASP A 21 2.09 -6.98 16.27
CA ASP A 21 1.04 -6.09 15.76
C ASP A 21 0.06 -5.64 16.85
N THR A 22 -0.40 -6.58 17.69
CA THR A 22 -1.24 -6.28 18.84
C THR A 22 -0.54 -5.33 19.83
N ILE A 23 0.75 -5.56 20.09
CA ILE A 23 1.53 -4.68 20.99
C ILE A 23 1.62 -3.27 20.39
N VAL A 24 1.95 -3.14 19.09
CA VAL A 24 2.03 -1.84 18.42
C VAL A 24 0.69 -1.12 18.51
N SER A 25 -0.41 -1.80 18.18
CA SER A 25 -1.77 -1.27 18.28
C SER A 25 -2.11 -0.76 19.69
N CYS A 26 -1.72 -1.48 20.74
CA CYS A 26 -1.93 -1.05 22.13
C CYS A 26 -1.03 0.12 22.57
N MET A 27 0.07 0.39 21.87
CA MET A 27 1.04 1.43 22.22
C MET A 27 0.86 2.74 21.44
N GLY A 28 -0.21 2.87 20.64
CA GLY A 28 -0.50 4.03 19.78
C GLY A 28 -0.36 5.42 20.44
N GLU A 29 -0.60 5.51 21.76
CA GLU A 29 -0.52 6.78 22.51
C GLU A 29 0.86 7.03 23.18
N LYS A 30 1.87 6.18 22.96
CA LYS A 30 3.18 6.25 23.60
C LYS A 30 4.33 6.26 22.57
N PRO A 31 4.62 7.41 21.93
CA PRO A 31 5.56 7.49 20.81
C PRO A 31 6.99 7.04 21.14
N GLU A 32 7.47 7.27 22.37
CA GLU A 32 8.82 6.85 22.79
C GLU A 32 8.98 5.32 22.84
N ILE A 33 7.91 4.61 23.22
CA ILE A 33 7.91 3.14 23.27
C ILE A 33 7.74 2.58 21.87
N LEU A 34 6.86 3.17 21.06
CA LEU A 34 6.69 2.80 19.66
C LEU A 34 8.01 2.88 18.89
N ALA A 35 8.79 3.96 19.07
CA ALA A 35 10.09 4.11 18.41
C ALA A 35 11.09 2.98 18.74
N GLN A 36 11.07 2.46 19.98
CA GLN A 36 11.93 1.34 20.39
C GLN A 36 11.44 0.01 19.80
N ILE A 37 10.12 -0.20 19.80
CA ILE A 37 9.50 -1.40 19.22
C ILE A 37 9.73 -1.43 17.71
N GLU A 38 9.55 -0.30 17.03
CA GLU A 38 9.72 -0.15 15.60
C GLU A 38 11.13 -0.53 15.15
N GLN A 39 12.18 -0.17 15.91
CA GLN A 39 13.56 -0.59 15.60
C GLN A 39 13.73 -2.11 15.63
N ILE A 40 13.04 -2.80 16.53
CA ILE A 40 13.09 -4.27 16.64
C ILE A 40 12.32 -4.91 15.47
N ILE A 41 11.16 -4.35 15.15
CA ILE A 41 10.26 -4.86 14.12
C ILE A 41 10.81 -4.61 12.71
N PHE A 42 11.50 -3.49 12.50
CA PHE A 42 12.02 -3.08 11.19
C PHE A 42 12.85 -4.18 10.53
N GLU A 43 13.75 -4.85 11.25
CA GLU A 43 14.57 -5.91 10.67
C GLU A 43 13.74 -7.12 10.23
N ALA A 44 12.66 -7.46 10.95
CA ALA A 44 11.77 -8.54 10.54
C ALA A 44 11.03 -8.18 9.24
N ILE A 45 10.49 -6.97 9.14
CA ILE A 45 9.86 -6.43 7.92
C ILE A 45 10.86 -6.46 6.76
N ALA A 46 12.06 -5.93 7.00
CA ALA A 46 13.07 -5.79 5.97
C ALA A 46 13.55 -7.13 5.43
N VAL A 47 13.75 -8.15 6.28
CA VAL A 47 14.13 -9.49 5.86
C VAL A 47 13.04 -10.13 5.01
N VAL A 48 11.78 -10.09 5.46
CA VAL A 48 10.67 -10.70 4.70
C VAL A 48 10.52 -10.05 3.32
N LEU A 49 10.49 -8.71 3.26
CA LEU A 49 10.33 -7.98 2.00
C LEU A 49 11.57 -8.06 1.09
N ARG A 50 12.78 -8.13 1.63
CA ARG A 50 14.01 -8.21 0.82
C ARG A 50 14.26 -9.62 0.28
N ASP A 51 13.98 -10.64 1.09
CA ASP A 51 14.31 -12.02 0.75
C ASP A 51 13.16 -12.77 0.05
N GLY A 52 11.98 -12.16 -0.03
CA GLY A 52 10.85 -12.74 -0.78
C GLY A 52 10.15 -13.87 -0.03
N ILE A 53 9.96 -13.72 1.29
CA ILE A 53 9.38 -14.78 2.12
C ILE A 53 7.85 -14.69 2.11
N LEU A 54 7.25 -15.17 1.02
CA LEU A 54 5.81 -15.04 0.71
C LEU A 54 4.88 -15.48 1.84
N ASP A 55 5.27 -16.52 2.60
CA ASP A 55 4.49 -17.03 3.73
C ASP A 55 4.18 -15.98 4.80
N PHE A 56 4.88 -14.84 4.84
CA PHE A 56 4.71 -13.80 5.85
C PHE A 56 4.27 -12.44 5.30
N TYR A 57 3.92 -12.35 4.01
CA TYR A 57 3.62 -11.06 3.38
C TYR A 57 2.38 -10.40 3.97
N GLU A 58 1.31 -11.15 4.18
CA GLU A 58 0.07 -10.64 4.77
C GLU A 58 0.35 -10.06 6.16
N GLU A 59 1.00 -10.82 7.05
CA GLU A 59 1.30 -10.38 8.41
C GLU A 59 2.25 -9.18 8.46
N ILE A 60 3.28 -9.15 7.60
CA ILE A 60 4.23 -8.05 7.56
C ILE A 60 3.59 -6.78 7.00
N LEU A 61 2.74 -6.88 5.97
CA LEU A 61 2.06 -5.72 5.42
C LEU A 61 1.00 -5.18 6.39
N THR A 62 0.24 -6.05 7.09
CA THR A 62 -0.63 -5.62 8.19
C THR A 62 0.17 -4.91 9.28
N LEU A 63 1.33 -5.44 9.67
CA LEU A 63 2.17 -4.80 10.68
C LEU A 63 2.70 -3.43 10.23
N VAL A 64 3.02 -3.26 8.94
CA VAL A 64 3.40 -1.96 8.37
C VAL A 64 2.23 -0.99 8.37
N ASP A 65 1.03 -1.44 8.00
CA ASP A 65 -0.19 -0.64 8.07
C ASP A 65 -0.41 -0.10 9.50
N THR A 66 -0.34 -0.98 10.51
CA THR A 66 -0.44 -0.61 11.93
C THR A 66 0.64 0.38 12.37
N LEU A 67 1.90 0.18 11.97
CA LEU A 67 3.01 1.10 12.30
C LEU A 67 2.86 2.48 11.64
N THR A 68 2.16 2.56 10.52
CA THR A 68 2.02 3.78 9.73
C THR A 68 0.72 4.54 9.98
N ILE A 69 -0.20 4.01 10.80
CA ILE A 69 -1.57 4.54 10.98
C ILE A 69 -1.64 5.96 11.55
N ASN A 70 -0.64 6.40 12.33
CA ASN A 70 -0.65 7.72 13.00
C ASN A 70 0.42 8.68 12.46
N THR A 71 1.66 8.19 12.29
CA THR A 71 2.82 9.00 11.89
C THR A 71 3.79 8.14 11.09
N ILE A 72 4.49 8.74 10.12
CA ILE A 72 5.48 8.03 9.32
C ILE A 72 6.88 8.35 9.81
N SER A 73 7.57 7.35 10.38
CA SER A 73 8.95 7.49 10.83
C SER A 73 9.96 7.44 9.67
N PRO A 74 11.23 7.84 9.89
CA PRO A 74 12.29 7.65 8.92
C PRO A 74 12.57 6.18 8.55
N LEU A 75 12.31 5.22 9.45
CA LEU A 75 12.44 3.79 9.14
C LEU A 75 11.28 3.32 8.27
N MET A 76 10.05 3.75 8.54
CA MET A 76 8.89 3.40 7.70
C MET A 76 9.03 3.98 6.30
N TRP A 77 9.62 5.17 6.15
CA TRP A 77 9.97 5.67 4.82
C TRP A 77 10.97 4.79 4.05
N GLN A 78 11.82 4.01 4.72
CA GLN A 78 12.65 3.00 4.05
C GLN A 78 11.82 1.78 3.65
N VAL A 79 10.86 1.36 4.49
CA VAL A 79 9.93 0.26 4.20
C VAL A 79 9.08 0.57 2.95
N PHE A 80 8.68 1.82 2.72
CA PHE A 80 8.01 2.22 1.47
C PHE A 80 8.76 1.76 0.21
N TYR A 81 10.09 1.91 0.18
CA TYR A 81 10.89 1.48 -0.97
C TYR A 81 11.06 -0.05 -1.03
N LEU A 82 11.10 -0.72 0.12
CA LEU A 82 11.10 -2.19 0.17
C LEU A 82 9.77 -2.77 -0.34
N ILE A 83 8.64 -2.13 -0.01
CA ILE A 83 7.32 -2.50 -0.56
C ILE A 83 7.31 -2.34 -2.07
N LYS A 84 7.85 -1.23 -2.61
CA LYS A 84 7.99 -1.06 -4.06
C LYS A 84 8.81 -2.20 -4.68
N GLU A 85 9.97 -2.52 -4.12
CA GLU A 85 10.83 -3.58 -4.64
C GLU A 85 10.13 -4.95 -4.60
N ALA A 86 9.48 -5.27 -3.49
CA ALA A 86 8.72 -6.50 -3.33
C ALA A 86 7.54 -6.58 -4.32
N PHE A 87 6.79 -5.49 -4.51
CA PHE A 87 5.67 -5.42 -5.46
C PHE A 87 6.07 -5.86 -6.87
N TYR A 88 7.20 -5.34 -7.38
CA TYR A 88 7.67 -5.70 -8.72
C TYR A 88 8.40 -7.05 -8.79
N ARG A 89 8.77 -7.64 -7.65
CA ARG A 89 9.43 -8.95 -7.60
C ARG A 89 8.41 -10.09 -7.53
N ASP A 90 7.53 -10.05 -6.54
CA ASP A 90 6.66 -11.18 -6.16
C ASP A 90 5.47 -10.81 -5.26
N ALA A 91 5.26 -9.54 -4.89
CA ALA A 91 4.20 -9.11 -3.97
C ALA A 91 2.97 -8.50 -4.64
N ALA A 92 2.87 -8.53 -5.97
CA ALA A 92 1.77 -7.88 -6.70
C ALA A 92 0.38 -8.45 -6.36
N ASP A 93 0.29 -9.74 -6.00
CA ASP A 93 -0.95 -10.41 -5.58
C ASP A 93 -1.44 -9.95 -4.20
N TYR A 94 -0.60 -9.24 -3.43
CA TYR A 94 -0.90 -8.70 -2.10
C TYR A 94 -1.23 -7.20 -2.19
N PHE A 95 -1.79 -6.75 -3.31
CA PHE A 95 -2.00 -5.33 -3.56
C PHE A 95 -3.03 -4.71 -2.60
N ALA A 96 -3.99 -5.47 -2.09
CA ALA A 96 -4.95 -4.99 -1.11
C ALA A 96 -4.25 -4.53 0.19
N GLU A 97 -3.32 -5.35 0.70
CA GLU A 97 -2.53 -5.04 1.90
C GLU A 97 -1.51 -3.92 1.63
N ILE A 98 -0.87 -3.95 0.46
CA ILE A 98 0.04 -2.88 0.01
C ILE A 98 -0.71 -1.55 -0.09
N MET A 99 -1.94 -1.54 -0.62
CA MET A 99 -2.76 -0.34 -0.77
C MET A 99 -3.02 0.33 0.58
N ASN A 100 -3.32 -0.44 1.64
CA ASN A 100 -3.50 0.09 2.99
C ASN A 100 -2.23 0.81 3.49
N CYS A 101 -1.07 0.18 3.30
CA CYS A 101 0.22 0.80 3.62
C CYS A 101 0.42 2.10 2.84
N LEU A 102 0.23 2.08 1.51
CA LEU A 102 0.40 3.25 0.63
C LEU A 102 -0.53 4.40 1.02
N HIS A 103 -1.79 4.10 1.36
CA HIS A 103 -2.75 5.06 1.86
C HIS A 103 -2.21 5.82 3.07
N ASN A 104 -1.64 5.10 4.06
CA ASN A 104 -1.10 5.73 5.27
C ASN A 104 0.10 6.64 4.98
N TYR A 105 1.01 6.23 4.09
CA TYR A 105 2.13 7.10 3.66
C TYR A 105 1.64 8.42 3.05
N ILE A 106 0.52 8.39 2.32
CA ILE A 106 -0.02 9.56 1.63
C ILE A 106 -0.79 10.46 2.61
N VAL A 107 -1.65 9.89 3.46
CA VAL A 107 -2.58 10.64 4.30
C VAL A 107 -1.92 11.16 5.59
N ASN A 108 -1.01 10.39 6.18
CA ASN A 108 -0.45 10.74 7.50
C ASN A 108 0.77 11.66 7.42
N ASP A 109 1.45 11.73 6.27
CA ASP A 109 2.60 12.62 6.06
C ASP A 109 2.70 13.11 4.60
N THR A 110 1.60 13.68 4.09
CA THR A 110 1.49 14.24 2.74
C THR A 110 2.63 15.22 2.40
N PRO A 111 3.07 16.14 3.30
CA PRO A 111 4.18 17.03 3.00
C PRO A 111 5.48 16.28 2.71
N SER A 112 5.83 15.27 3.52
CA SER A 112 7.02 14.45 3.25
C SER A 112 6.83 13.58 2.02
N PHE A 113 5.63 13.01 1.80
CA PHE A 113 5.32 12.25 0.59
C PHE A 113 5.61 13.08 -0.66
N LEU A 114 5.09 14.32 -0.72
CA LEU A 114 5.26 15.23 -1.84
C LEU A 114 6.65 15.88 -1.93
N SER A 115 7.43 15.88 -0.85
CA SER A 115 8.79 16.43 -0.86
C SER A 115 9.75 15.63 -1.77
N ASN A 116 9.41 14.38 -2.08
CA ASN A 116 10.13 13.57 -3.05
C ASN A 116 9.17 13.17 -4.20
N PRO A 117 9.33 13.74 -5.42
CA PRO A 117 8.43 13.46 -6.54
C PRO A 117 8.42 11.98 -6.95
N ASP A 118 9.51 11.24 -6.70
CA ASP A 118 9.61 9.81 -7.00
C ASP A 118 8.54 9.00 -6.26
N ARG A 119 8.12 9.43 -5.07
CA ARG A 119 7.13 8.70 -4.25
C ARG A 119 5.76 8.70 -4.90
N LEU A 120 5.34 9.84 -5.46
CA LEU A 120 4.10 9.94 -6.21
C LEU A 120 4.15 9.10 -7.49
N GLU A 121 5.27 9.15 -8.21
CA GLU A 121 5.47 8.34 -9.42
C GLU A 121 5.43 6.83 -9.12
N ILE A 122 6.05 6.40 -8.01
CA ILE A 122 6.01 5.00 -7.55
C ILE A 122 4.57 4.53 -7.33
N VAL A 123 3.77 5.28 -6.58
CA VAL A 123 2.37 4.92 -6.30
C VAL A 123 1.57 4.86 -7.60
N PHE A 124 1.74 5.85 -8.48
CA PHE A 124 1.05 5.88 -9.77
C PHE A 124 1.40 4.67 -10.64
N GLU A 125 2.68 4.34 -10.79
CA GLU A 125 3.10 3.21 -11.61
C GLU A 125 2.67 1.85 -11.00
N MET A 126 2.60 1.72 -9.67
CA MET A 126 2.04 0.52 -9.03
C MET A 126 0.54 0.37 -9.34
N CYS A 127 -0.27 1.42 -9.15
CA CYS A 127 -1.71 1.40 -9.50
C CYS A 127 -1.93 1.10 -10.98
N LYS A 128 -1.12 1.70 -11.85
CA LYS A 128 -1.16 1.46 -13.29
C LYS A 128 -0.76 0.04 -13.64
N HIS A 129 0.24 -0.53 -12.96
CA HIS A 129 0.62 -1.93 -13.16
C HIS A 129 -0.54 -2.87 -12.81
N VAL A 130 -1.21 -2.66 -11.68
CA VAL A 130 -2.38 -3.45 -11.27
C VAL A 130 -3.50 -3.39 -12.31
N ILE A 131 -3.84 -2.18 -12.76
CA ILE A 131 -4.92 -1.98 -13.73
C ILE A 131 -4.53 -2.54 -15.10
N VAL A 132 -3.35 -2.23 -15.64
CA VAL A 132 -2.98 -2.60 -17.01
C VAL A 132 -2.74 -4.10 -17.16
N ASN A 133 -2.21 -4.77 -16.13
CA ASN A 133 -1.91 -6.20 -16.18
C ASN A 133 -3.07 -7.10 -15.70
N ASP A 134 -4.22 -6.52 -15.37
CA ASP A 134 -5.43 -7.27 -15.01
C ASP A 134 -5.22 -8.23 -13.83
N LEU A 135 -4.68 -7.71 -12.73
CA LEU A 135 -4.40 -8.51 -11.52
C LEU A 135 -5.67 -8.92 -10.73
N GLY A 136 -6.85 -8.77 -11.34
CA GLY A 136 -8.14 -9.08 -10.74
C GLY A 136 -8.89 -7.84 -10.28
N GLU A 137 -10.23 -7.88 -10.44
CA GLU A 137 -11.08 -6.71 -10.21
C GLU A 137 -11.02 -6.16 -8.78
N ASP A 138 -10.72 -7.01 -7.79
CA ASP A 138 -10.51 -6.59 -6.40
C ASP A 138 -9.29 -5.68 -6.28
N SER A 139 -8.12 -6.12 -6.78
CA SER A 139 -6.90 -5.30 -6.78
C SER A 139 -7.08 -4.03 -7.63
N GLU A 140 -7.76 -4.12 -8.77
CA GLU A 140 -8.07 -2.96 -9.61
C GLU A 140 -8.97 -1.95 -8.89
N ALA A 141 -9.92 -2.42 -8.05
CA ALA A 141 -10.77 -1.56 -7.25
C ALA A 141 -9.97 -0.81 -6.19
N HIS A 142 -9.07 -1.51 -5.48
CA HIS A 142 -8.12 -0.91 -4.54
C HIS A 142 -7.21 0.12 -5.23
N ALA A 143 -6.74 -0.17 -6.45
CA ALA A 143 -5.89 0.75 -7.21
C ALA A 143 -6.66 2.02 -7.60
N ALA A 144 -7.88 1.87 -8.10
CA ALA A 144 -8.75 3.02 -8.40
C ALA A 144 -9.06 3.85 -7.14
N LYS A 145 -9.31 3.19 -6.00
CA LYS A 145 -9.55 3.88 -4.73
C LYS A 145 -8.31 4.67 -4.26
N LEU A 146 -7.12 4.07 -4.36
CA LEU A 146 -5.88 4.75 -4.00
C LEU A 146 -5.63 5.96 -4.91
N MET A 147 -5.92 5.84 -6.21
CA MET A 147 -5.82 6.95 -7.15
C MET A 147 -6.75 8.12 -6.78
N GLU A 148 -7.98 7.84 -6.34
CA GLU A 148 -8.88 8.87 -5.81
C GLU A 148 -8.25 9.61 -4.61
N VAL A 149 -7.69 8.85 -3.65
CA VAL A 149 -7.03 9.41 -2.46
C VAL A 149 -5.85 10.29 -2.84
N VAL A 150 -4.99 9.82 -3.75
CA VAL A 150 -3.84 10.59 -4.25
C VAL A 150 -4.30 11.91 -4.86
N ILE A 151 -5.35 11.90 -5.69
CA ILE A 151 -5.87 13.12 -6.32
C ILE A 151 -6.36 14.13 -5.27
N LEU A 152 -7.12 13.65 -4.27
CA LEU A 152 -7.66 14.50 -3.20
C LEU A 152 -6.58 15.09 -2.29
N GLN A 153 -5.54 14.31 -1.97
CA GLN A 153 -4.47 14.72 -1.06
C GLN A 153 -3.41 15.59 -1.74
N CYS A 154 -3.08 15.29 -3.00
CA CYS A 154 -1.96 15.94 -3.69
C CYS A 154 -2.36 17.16 -4.54
N GLN A 155 -3.65 17.31 -4.88
CA GLN A 155 -4.27 18.47 -5.54
C GLN A 155 -3.41 19.12 -6.62
N ASP A 156 -2.86 20.32 -6.38
CA ASP A 156 -2.10 21.11 -7.35
C ASP A 156 -0.92 20.34 -7.98
N ASN A 157 -0.34 19.39 -7.24
CA ASN A 157 0.77 18.54 -7.71
C ASN A 157 0.32 17.48 -8.72
N MET A 158 -0.98 17.26 -8.90
CA MET A 158 -1.53 16.23 -9.79
C MET A 158 -1.84 16.73 -11.20
N SER A 159 -1.86 18.05 -11.43
CA SER A 159 -2.29 18.66 -12.69
C SER A 159 -1.67 18.01 -13.95
N VAL A 160 -0.37 17.67 -13.89
CA VAL A 160 0.36 17.01 -14.98
C VAL A 160 -0.02 15.54 -15.15
N ALA A 161 -0.33 14.83 -14.05
CA ALA A 161 -0.67 13.41 -14.05
C ALA A 161 -2.14 13.15 -14.37
N LEU A 162 -3.04 14.11 -14.13
CA LEU A 162 -4.50 13.96 -14.35
C LEU A 162 -4.88 13.39 -15.71
N PRO A 163 -4.35 13.87 -16.87
CA PRO A 163 -4.70 13.30 -18.17
C PRO A 163 -4.31 11.82 -18.31
N ALA A 164 -3.17 11.41 -17.75
CA ALA A 164 -2.73 10.03 -17.79
C ALA A 164 -3.64 9.13 -16.95
N ILE A 165 -4.10 9.63 -15.78
CA ILE A 165 -5.05 8.93 -14.93
C ILE A 165 -6.39 8.76 -15.64
N VAL A 166 -6.93 9.82 -16.25
CA VAL A 166 -8.18 9.76 -17.03
C VAL A 166 -8.08 8.71 -18.13
N GLN A 167 -6.99 8.71 -18.89
CA GLN A 167 -6.78 7.72 -19.96
C GLN A 167 -6.70 6.29 -19.43
N MET A 168 -6.00 6.08 -18.30
CA MET A 168 -5.89 4.77 -17.66
C MET A 168 -7.25 4.23 -17.21
N ILE A 169 -8.03 5.04 -16.51
CA ILE A 169 -9.37 4.66 -16.02
C ILE A 169 -10.35 4.47 -17.18
N ALA A 170 -10.31 5.34 -18.20
CA ALA A 170 -11.14 5.20 -19.40
C ALA A 170 -10.85 3.88 -20.14
N LYS A 171 -9.57 3.52 -20.31
CA LYS A 171 -9.18 2.24 -20.89
C LYS A 171 -9.64 1.05 -20.04
N ARG A 172 -9.68 1.18 -18.71
CA ARG A 172 -10.22 0.11 -17.86
C ARG A 172 -11.70 -0.14 -18.12
N PHE A 173 -12.49 0.90 -18.40
CA PHE A 173 -13.91 0.77 -18.76
C PHE A 173 -14.17 0.11 -20.12
N GLU A 174 -13.17 0.02 -21.01
CA GLU A 174 -13.30 -0.70 -22.28
C GLU A 174 -13.31 -2.23 -22.09
N ARG A 175 -12.74 -2.72 -20.98
CA ARG A 175 -12.85 -4.12 -20.55
C ARG A 175 -14.15 -4.34 -19.80
N GLU A 176 -14.64 -5.58 -19.80
CA GLU A 176 -15.80 -5.96 -18.98
C GLU A 176 -15.52 -5.62 -17.50
N VAL A 177 -16.53 -5.08 -16.82
CA VAL A 177 -16.52 -4.78 -15.38
C VAL A 177 -17.65 -5.58 -14.76
N VAL A 178 -17.30 -6.62 -14.03
CA VAL A 178 -18.24 -7.60 -13.47
C VAL A 178 -18.76 -7.11 -12.12
N THR A 179 -17.86 -6.74 -11.23
CA THR A 179 -18.15 -6.33 -9.86
C THR A 179 -18.70 -4.91 -9.79
N SER A 180 -19.66 -4.70 -8.90
CA SER A 180 -20.21 -3.36 -8.61
C SER A 180 -19.19 -2.47 -7.89
N GLU A 181 -18.29 -3.07 -7.13
CA GLU A 181 -17.25 -2.37 -6.38
C GLU A 181 -16.25 -1.69 -7.31
N LEU A 182 -15.63 -2.44 -8.23
CA LEU A 182 -14.72 -1.86 -9.22
C LEU A 182 -15.41 -0.76 -10.03
N ARG A 183 -16.65 -1.01 -10.48
CA ARG A 183 -17.43 0.00 -11.21
C ARG A 183 -17.58 1.29 -10.41
N LEU A 184 -17.85 1.19 -9.11
CA LEU A 184 -18.00 2.34 -8.23
C LEU A 184 -16.67 3.08 -8.02
N MET A 185 -15.57 2.36 -7.79
CA MET A 185 -14.24 2.95 -7.59
C MET A 185 -13.75 3.69 -8.84
N LEU A 186 -13.92 3.11 -10.03
CA LEU A 186 -13.53 3.78 -11.27
C LEU A 186 -14.35 5.07 -11.53
N ILE A 187 -15.65 5.07 -11.18
CA ILE A 187 -16.50 6.27 -11.27
C ILE A 187 -16.05 7.33 -10.25
N GLN A 188 -15.70 6.94 -9.03
CA GLN A 188 -15.23 7.87 -7.98
C GLN A 188 -14.00 8.67 -8.43
N VAL A 189 -13.06 8.03 -9.14
CA VAL A 189 -11.90 8.73 -9.71
C VAL A 189 -12.35 9.87 -10.65
N PHE A 190 -13.29 9.62 -11.56
CA PHE A 190 -13.81 10.68 -12.44
C PHE A 190 -14.54 11.78 -11.69
N ILE A 191 -15.36 11.42 -10.69
CA ILE A 191 -16.09 12.41 -9.87
C ILE A 191 -15.09 13.35 -9.19
N VAL A 192 -14.03 12.83 -8.59
CA VAL A 192 -13.00 13.65 -7.92
C VAL A 192 -12.27 14.56 -8.91
N ILE A 193 -11.93 14.06 -10.10
CA ILE A 193 -11.27 14.87 -11.14
C ILE A 193 -12.19 16.02 -11.59
N LEU A 194 -13.47 15.74 -11.83
CA LEU A 194 -14.47 16.75 -12.22
C LEU A 194 -14.75 17.74 -11.09
N TRP A 195 -14.75 17.28 -9.83
CA TRP A 195 -14.94 18.14 -8.67
C TRP A 195 -13.80 19.15 -8.51
N LEU A 196 -12.55 18.72 -8.73
CA LEU A 196 -11.38 19.59 -8.67
C LEU A 196 -11.20 20.46 -9.92
N ASN A 197 -11.75 20.04 -11.07
CA ASN A 197 -11.70 20.78 -12.34
C ASN A 197 -13.09 20.85 -13.01
N PRO A 198 -14.03 21.66 -12.48
CA PRO A 198 -15.41 21.71 -12.97
C PRO A 198 -15.60 22.49 -14.30
N ALA A 199 -14.52 22.71 -15.06
CA ALA A 199 -14.46 23.61 -16.22
C ALA A 199 -14.71 22.91 -17.56
#